data_AF-A0A0A2VBL4-F1
#
_entry.id   AF-A0A0A2VBL4-F1
#
_cell.length_a   1.000
_cell.length_b   1.000
_cell.length_c   1.000
_cell.angle_alpha   90.00
_cell.angle_beta   90.00
_cell.angle_gamma   90.00
#
_symmetry.space_group_name_H-M   'P 1'
#
loop_
_entity.id
_entity.type
_entity.pdbx_description
1 polymer ?
#
loop_
_entity_poly.entity_id
_entity_poly.type
_entity_poly.pdbx_seq_one_letter_code
_entity_poly.pdbx_strand_id
1 'polypeptide(L)'
;MSLGATIFYLCGILALPGIHLSVQAKWGVYYLPYLVGGILFALASVFYILETQPNWYTPQPFKIGWHIGFFNLLGGVGWTLAASFGYCEAHWCRYQSELSLIWASIAFTFGSALQWYESLDKYVFIIED
;
A
#
# COMPACT_ATOMS: atom_id res chain seq x y z
N MET A 1 -1.75 -2.33 -9.25
CA MET A 1 -2.28 -1.88 -7.94
C MET A 1 -3.70 -2.39 -7.65
N SER A 2 -4.59 -2.48 -8.64
CA SER A 2 -6.01 -2.81 -8.43
C SER A 2 -6.29 -4.16 -7.75
N LEU A 3 -5.56 -5.24 -8.09
CA LEU A 3 -5.74 -6.55 -7.45
C LEU A 3 -5.43 -6.51 -5.94
N GLY A 4 -4.33 -5.87 -5.55
CA GLY A 4 -3.98 -5.67 -4.15
C GLY A 4 -5.05 -4.86 -3.42
N ALA A 5 -5.54 -3.78 -4.03
CA ALA A 5 -6.60 -2.95 -3.46
C ALA A 5 -7.90 -3.74 -3.20
N THR A 6 -8.30 -4.62 -4.13
CA THR A 6 -9.48 -5.48 -3.95
C THR A 6 -9.30 -6.46 -2.79
N ILE A 7 -8.12 -7.08 -2.67
CA ILE A 7 -7.82 -7.99 -1.55
C ILE A 7 -7.90 -7.25 -0.22
N PHE A 8 -7.29 -6.06 -0.14
CA PHE A 8 -7.33 -5.20 1.05
C PHE A 8 -8.75 -4.80 1.45
N TYR A 9 -9.56 -4.42 0.47
CA TYR A 9 -10.95 -4.05 0.70
C TYR A 9 -11.72 -5.21 1.36
N LEU A 10 -11.54 -6.44 0.87
CA LEU A 10 -12.16 -7.63 1.47
C LEU A 10 -11.63 -7.90 2.88
N CYS A 11 -10.32 -7.77 3.12
CA CYS A 11 -9.76 -7.90 4.46
C CYS A 11 -10.32 -6.83 5.42
N GLY A 12 -10.54 -5.60 4.95
CA GLY A 12 -11.16 -4.52 5.72
C GLY A 12 -12.55 -4.88 6.25
N ILE A 13 -13.37 -5.56 5.44
CA ILE A 13 -14.68 -6.08 5.88
C ILE A 13 -14.51 -7.06 7.04
N LEU A 14 -13.55 -7.99 6.93
CA LEU A 14 -13.28 -8.99 7.97
C LEU A 14 -12.72 -8.39 9.27
N ALA A 15 -12.19 -7.16 9.22
CA ALA A 15 -11.68 -6.43 10.39
C ALA A 15 -12.77 -5.63 11.13
N LEU A 16 -14.02 -5.60 10.63
CA LEU A 16 -15.09 -4.84 11.26
C LEU A 16 -15.43 -5.36 12.67
N PRO A 17 -15.73 -4.46 13.62
CA PRO A 17 -16.17 -4.85 14.95
C PRO A 17 -17.47 -5.66 14.84
N GLY A 18 -17.49 -6.86 15.42
CA GLY A 18 -18.61 -7.81 15.37
C GLY A 18 -18.37 -9.04 14.50
N ILE A 19 -17.32 -9.06 13.67
CA ILE A 19 -16.90 -10.26 12.94
C ILE A 19 -15.87 -11.03 13.77
N HIS A 20 -16.28 -12.16 14.33
CA HIS A 20 -15.42 -13.03 15.12
C HIS A 20 -14.99 -14.25 14.33
N LEU A 21 -13.75 -14.24 13.86
CA LEU A 21 -13.11 -15.37 13.21
C LEU A 21 -12.35 -16.22 14.23
N SER A 22 -12.35 -17.55 14.04
CA SER A 22 -11.43 -18.45 14.74
C SER A 22 -9.98 -18.08 14.43
N VAL A 23 -9.03 -18.49 15.29
CA VAL A 23 -7.60 -18.20 15.07
C VAL A 23 -7.14 -18.73 13.71
N GLN A 24 -7.52 -19.96 13.34
CA GLN A 24 -7.14 -20.52 12.03
C GLN A 24 -7.76 -19.73 10.87
N ALA A 25 -9.02 -19.30 11.00
CA ALA A 25 -9.67 -18.52 9.97
C ALA A 25 -9.04 -17.12 9.81
N LYS A 26 -8.60 -16.48 10.92
CA LYS A 26 -7.85 -15.22 10.85
C LYS A 26 -6.54 -15.39 10.09
N TRP A 27 -5.81 -16.46 10.36
CA TRP A 27 -4.53 -16.72 9.70
C TRP A 27 -4.71 -16.95 8.20
N GLY A 28 -5.67 -17.79 7.81
CA GLY A 28 -5.86 -18.18 6.41
C GLY A 28 -6.64 -17.15 5.56
N VAL A 29 -7.67 -16.52 6.10
CA VAL A 29 -8.63 -15.72 5.32
C VAL A 29 -8.40 -14.22 5.50
N TYR A 30 -7.80 -13.80 6.61
CA TYR A 30 -7.49 -12.40 6.88
C TYR A 30 -6.01 -12.09 6.65
N TYR A 31 -5.10 -12.65 7.44
CA TYR A 31 -3.68 -12.27 7.42
C TYR A 31 -2.96 -12.73 6.16
N LEU A 32 -3.27 -13.91 5.61
CA LEU A 32 -2.59 -14.41 4.41
C LEU A 32 -2.90 -13.58 3.16
N PRO A 33 -4.17 -13.33 2.79
CA PRO A 33 -4.47 -12.45 1.67
C PRO A 33 -3.98 -11.03 1.92
N TYR A 34 -4.09 -10.54 3.17
CA TYR A 34 -3.60 -9.22 3.53
C TYR A 34 -2.08 -9.10 3.29
N LEU A 35 -1.30 -10.10 3.71
CA LEU A 35 0.14 -10.17 3.47
C LEU A 35 0.47 -10.19 1.98
N VAL A 36 -0.21 -11.03 1.20
CA VAL A 36 -0.02 -11.12 -0.25
C VAL A 36 -0.36 -9.78 -0.92
N GLY A 37 -1.44 -9.14 -0.50
CA GLY A 37 -1.82 -7.81 -0.97
C GLY A 37 -0.73 -6.78 -0.71
N GLY A 38 -0.17 -6.76 0.51
CA GLY A 38 0.90 -5.83 0.90
C GLY A 38 2.15 -5.99 0.04
N ILE A 39 2.56 -7.23 -0.21
CA ILE A 39 3.69 -7.57 -1.06
C ILE A 39 3.44 -7.12 -2.50
N LEU A 40 2.25 -7.41 -3.05
CA LEU A 40 1.89 -7.00 -4.41
C LEU A 40 1.85 -5.47 -4.55
N PHE A 41 1.41 -4.74 -3.52
CA PHE A 41 1.49 -3.28 -3.49
C PHE A 41 2.95 -2.80 -3.50
N ALA A 42 3.79 -3.34 -2.62
CA ALA A 42 5.21 -2.96 -2.58
C ALA A 42 5.91 -3.22 -3.92
N LEU A 43 5.69 -4.40 -4.52
CA LEU A 43 6.25 -4.74 -5.83
C LEU A 43 5.76 -3.81 -6.95
N ALA A 44 4.45 -3.53 -7.00
CA ALA A 44 3.89 -2.60 -7.97
C ALA A 44 4.48 -1.18 -7.82
N SER A 45 4.70 -0.74 -6.58
CA SER A 45 5.32 0.55 -6.28
C SER A 45 6.79 0.60 -6.69
N VAL A 46 7.56 -0.47 -6.51
CA VAL A 46 8.93 -0.56 -7.02
C VAL A 46 8.96 -0.42 -8.54
N PHE A 47 8.09 -1.14 -9.26
CA PHE A 47 8.02 -1.02 -10.72
C PHE A 47 7.66 0.40 -11.17
N TYR A 48 6.75 1.06 -10.46
CA TYR A 48 6.36 2.43 -10.75
C TYR A 48 7.50 3.44 -10.50
N ILE A 49 8.32 3.23 -9.45
CA ILE A 49 9.56 4.01 -9.23
C ILE A 49 10.55 3.79 -10.37
N LEU A 50 10.76 2.53 -10.78
CA LEU A 50 11.71 2.21 -11.85
C LEU A 50 11.26 2.75 -13.21
N GLU A 51 9.96 2.77 -13.49
CA GLU A 51 9.38 3.34 -14.72
C GLU A 51 9.57 4.87 -14.79
N THR A 52 9.52 5.56 -13.65
CA THR A 52 9.66 7.02 -13.61
C THR A 52 11.12 7.50 -13.67
N GLN A 53 12.07 6.61 -13.38
CA GLN A 53 13.50 6.88 -13.37
C GLN A 53 14.18 6.48 -14.70
N PRO A 54 15.26 7.19 -15.12
CA PRO A 54 16.00 6.79 -16.31
C PRO A 54 16.78 5.49 -16.10
N ASN A 55 17.31 5.27 -14.89
CA ASN A 55 18.08 4.09 -14.48
C ASN A 55 17.72 3.75 -13.03
N TRP A 56 17.85 2.48 -12.64
CA TRP A 56 17.42 1.95 -11.34
C TRP A 56 18.06 2.63 -10.10
N TYR A 57 19.21 3.27 -10.25
CA TYR A 57 19.96 3.91 -9.16
C TYR A 57 19.88 5.44 -9.15
N THR A 58 19.19 6.05 -10.12
CA THR A 58 19.11 7.52 -10.23
C THR A 58 17.72 8.01 -9.80
N PRO A 59 17.55 8.44 -8.52
CA PRO A 59 16.28 8.94 -8.05
C PRO A 59 15.82 10.17 -8.84
N GLN A 60 14.50 10.31 -9.02
CA GLN A 60 13.87 11.42 -9.73
C GLN A 60 12.96 12.20 -8.77
N PRO A 61 13.49 12.86 -7.72
CA PRO A 61 12.69 13.53 -6.70
C PRO A 61 11.92 14.75 -7.23
N PHE A 62 12.15 15.16 -8.49
CA PHE A 62 11.41 16.24 -9.15
C PHE A 62 10.21 15.74 -9.95
N LYS A 63 9.99 14.42 -10.07
CA LYS A 63 8.84 13.85 -10.77
C LYS A 63 7.77 13.42 -9.77
N ILE A 64 6.52 13.83 -10.01
CA ILE A 64 5.38 13.45 -9.17
C ILE A 64 5.20 11.93 -9.15
N GLY A 65 5.31 11.27 -10.30
CA GLY A 65 5.32 9.81 -10.41
C GLY A 65 6.32 9.12 -9.47
N TRP A 66 7.50 9.71 -9.27
CA TRP A 66 8.48 9.13 -8.36
C TRP A 66 7.98 9.14 -6.90
N HIS A 67 7.37 10.25 -6.47
CA HIS A 67 6.79 10.38 -5.13
C HIS A 67 5.60 9.45 -4.92
N ILE A 68 4.72 9.31 -5.93
CA ILE A 68 3.62 8.34 -5.90
C ILE A 68 4.16 6.94 -5.63
N GLY A 69 5.16 6.51 -6.41
CA GLY A 69 5.82 5.22 -6.23
C GLY A 69 6.44 5.06 -4.84
N PHE A 70 7.16 6.07 -4.37
CA PHE A 70 7.81 6.08 -3.05
C PHE A 70 6.83 5.96 -1.89
N PHE A 71 5.79 6.81 -1.85
CA PHE A 71 4.79 6.79 -0.77
C PHE A 71 3.95 5.51 -0.79
N ASN A 72 3.60 5.02 -1.98
CA ASN A 72 2.89 3.74 -2.11
C ASN A 72 3.77 2.55 -1.70
N LEU A 73 5.08 2.61 -1.95
CA LEU A 73 6.04 1.60 -1.49
C LEU A 73 6.11 1.55 0.04
N LEU A 74 6.21 2.72 0.68
CA LEU A 74 6.13 2.82 2.13
C LEU A 74 4.82 2.19 2.64
N GLY A 75 3.68 2.57 2.08
CA GLY A 75 2.38 1.95 2.41
C GLY A 75 2.39 0.42 2.29
N GLY A 76 2.84 -0.10 1.15
CA GLY A 76 2.95 -1.54 0.89
C GLY A 76 3.82 -2.28 1.90
N VAL A 77 4.98 -1.71 2.25
CA VAL A 77 5.89 -2.27 3.27
C VAL A 77 5.22 -2.31 4.64
N GLY A 78 4.58 -1.22 5.06
CA GLY A 78 3.98 -1.15 6.39
C GLY A 78 2.80 -2.10 6.55
N TRP A 79 2.00 -2.26 5.51
CA TRP A 79 0.95 -3.28 5.52
C TRP A 79 1.48 -4.71 5.50
N THR A 80 2.59 -4.97 4.79
CA THR A 80 3.27 -6.27 4.81
C THR A 80 3.75 -6.59 6.23
N LEU A 81 4.35 -5.60 6.92
CA LEU A 81 4.77 -5.74 8.31
C LEU A 81 3.57 -5.97 9.25
N ALA A 82 2.50 -5.18 9.12
CA ALA A 82 1.29 -5.34 9.90
C ALA A 82 0.70 -6.76 9.78
N ALA A 83 0.55 -7.24 8.55
CA ALA A 83 0.05 -8.59 8.29
C ALA A 83 0.98 -9.68 8.85
N SER A 84 2.31 -9.47 8.77
CA SER A 84 3.31 -10.40 9.29
C SER A 84 3.26 -10.50 10.82
N PHE A 85 3.13 -9.36 11.52
CA PHE A 85 2.99 -9.35 12.97
C PHE A 85 1.67 -9.97 13.45
N GLY A 86 0.66 -10.02 12.59
CA GLY A 86 -0.64 -10.65 12.86
C GLY A 86 -0.60 -12.13 13.22
N TYR A 87 0.47 -12.84 12.83
CA TYR A 87 0.68 -14.25 13.18
C TYR A 87 1.29 -14.46 14.57
N CYS A 88 1.62 -13.37 15.28
CA CYS A 88 2.26 -13.41 16.58
C CYS A 88 1.31 -12.89 17.66
N GLU A 89 1.16 -13.64 18.76
CA GLU A 89 0.27 -13.29 19.87
C GLU A 89 0.92 -12.39 20.94
N ALA A 90 2.23 -12.19 20.89
CA ALA A 90 2.92 -11.37 21.87
C ALA A 90 2.46 -9.91 21.81
N HIS A 91 2.36 -9.26 22.97
CA HIS A 91 1.85 -7.88 23.08
C HIS A 91 2.61 -6.89 22.18
N TRP A 92 3.93 -7.04 22.07
CA TRP A 92 4.75 -6.19 21.21
C TRP A 92 4.45 -6.39 19.72
N CYS A 93 4.09 -7.60 19.28
CA CYS A 93 3.70 -7.88 17.90
C CYS A 93 2.41 -7.15 17.56
N ARG A 94 1.41 -7.21 18.45
CA ARG A 94 0.16 -6.48 18.29
C ARG A 94 0.39 -4.97 18.19
N TYR A 95 1.21 -4.42 19.10
CA TYR A 95 1.57 -3.01 19.05
C TYR A 95 2.25 -2.63 17.72
N GLN A 96 3.25 -3.40 17.26
CA GLN A 96 3.93 -3.14 16.00
C GLN A 96 3.01 -3.30 14.79
N SER A 97 2.04 -4.22 14.84
CA SER A 97 1.02 -4.37 13.79
C SER A 97 0.17 -3.11 13.65
N GLU A 98 -0.38 -2.60 14.76
CA GLU A 98 -1.21 -1.39 14.77
C GLU A 98 -0.41 -0.14 14.40
N LEU A 99 0.81 -0.01 14.91
CA LEU A 99 1.70 1.08 14.53
C LEU A 99 1.99 1.05 13.02
N SER A 100 2.25 -0.14 12.48
CA SER A 100 2.51 -0.34 11.07
C SER A 100 1.32 0.01 10.19
N LEU A 101 0.11 -0.34 10.62
CA LEU A 101 -1.14 0.06 9.96
C LEU A 101 -1.27 1.58 9.85
N ILE A 102 -0.96 2.31 10.92
CA ILE A 102 -1.13 3.77 10.96
C ILE A 102 -0.23 4.44 9.93
N TRP A 103 1.09 4.21 10.00
CA TRP A 103 2.01 4.89 9.10
C TRP A 103 1.87 4.40 7.64
N ALA A 104 1.54 3.13 7.42
CA ALA A 104 1.24 2.60 6.10
C ALA A 104 0.07 3.33 5.45
N SER A 105 -1.01 3.52 6.22
CA SER A 105 -2.21 4.20 5.73
C SER A 105 -1.93 5.66 5.43
N ILE A 106 -1.19 6.37 6.30
CA ILE A 106 -0.78 7.76 6.05
C ILE A 106 0.03 7.86 4.75
N ALA A 107 1.06 7.04 4.59
CA ALA A 107 1.92 7.04 3.40
C ALA A 107 1.10 6.74 2.14
N PHE A 108 0.25 5.73 2.17
CA PHE A 108 -0.58 5.37 1.02
C PHE A 108 -1.62 6.44 0.68
N THR A 109 -2.19 7.14 1.68
CA THR A 109 -3.09 8.27 1.44
C THR A 109 -2.36 9.40 0.72
N PHE A 110 -1.13 9.74 1.11
CA PHE A 110 -0.32 10.73 0.39
C PHE A 110 -0.02 10.29 -1.04
N GLY A 111 0.44 9.05 -1.24
CA GLY A 111 0.71 8.50 -2.58
C GLY A 111 -0.53 8.49 -3.48
N SER A 112 -1.69 8.13 -2.92
CA SER A 112 -2.98 8.15 -3.62
C SER A 112 -3.43 9.56 -3.97
N ALA A 113 -3.24 10.54 -3.09
CA ALA A 113 -3.56 11.94 -3.37
C ALA A 113 -2.70 12.50 -4.50
N LEU A 114 -1.40 12.18 -4.52
CA LEU A 114 -0.51 12.53 -5.62
C LEU A 114 -0.90 11.85 -6.94
N GLN A 115 -1.28 10.57 -6.89
CA GLN A 115 -1.69 9.81 -8.07
C GLN A 115 -3.01 10.34 -8.65
N TRP A 116 -3.93 10.74 -7.77
CA TRP A 116 -5.14 11.43 -8.17
C TRP A 116 -4.81 12.77 -8.84
N TYR A 117 -3.91 13.57 -8.25
CA TYR A 117 -3.47 14.84 -8.82
C TYR A 117 -2.81 14.67 -10.20
N GLU A 118 -1.90 13.70 -10.36
CA GLU A 118 -1.28 13.36 -11.65
C GLU A 118 -2.33 12.94 -12.70
N SER A 119 -3.41 12.29 -12.27
CA SER A 119 -4.48 11.85 -13.16
C SER A 119 -5.36 12.99 -13.68
N LEU A 120 -5.35 14.17 -13.04
CA LEU A 120 -6.08 15.36 -13.48
C LEU A 120 -5.45 16.00 -14.72
N ASP A 121 -4.15 15.79 -14.94
CA ASP A 121 -3.40 16.43 -16.01
C ASP A 121 -2.98 15.43 -17.10
N LYS A 122 -3.96 14.87 -17.82
CA LYS A 122 -3.70 14.06 -19.03
C LYS A 122 -3.75 14.86 -20.33
N TYR A 123 -4.39 16.02 -20.33
CA TYR A 123 -4.55 16.91 -21.50
C TYR A 123 -4.79 18.37 -21.04
N VAL A 124 -3.76 19.10 -20.62
CA VAL A 124 -3.88 20.57 -20.54
C VAL A 124 -3.81 21.12 -21.97
N PHE A 125 -4.99 21.53 -22.45
CA PHE A 125 -5.31 22.30 -23.65
C PHE A 125 -4.09 22.92 -24.37
N ILE A 126 -3.82 22.42 -25.59
CA ILE A 126 -3.00 23.15 -26.56
C ILE A 126 -3.84 24.35 -26.97
N ILE A 127 -3.45 25.55 -26.53
CA ILE A 127 -3.90 26.77 -27.21
C ILE A 127 -3.01 26.83 -28.45
N GLU A 128 -3.53 26.37 -29.58
CA GLU A 128 -2.96 26.71 -30.89
C GLU A 128 -3.17 28.22 -31.10
N ASP A 129 -2.08 28.92 -31.39
CA ASP A 129 -2.08 30.36 -31.76
C ASP A 129 -2.92 30.63 -33.01
#